data_AF-A0A2U3LHX3-F1
#
_entry.id   AF-A0A2U3LHX3-F1
#
_cell.length_a   1.000
_cell.length_b   1.000
_cell.length_c   1.000
_cell.angle_alpha   90.00
_cell.angle_beta   90.00
_cell.angle_gamma   90.00
#
_symmetry.space_group_name_H-M   'P 1'
#
loop_
_entity.id
_entity.type
_entity.pdbx_description
1 polymer ?
#
loop_
_entity_poly.entity_id
_entity_poly.type
_entity_poly.pdbx_seq_one_letter_code
_entity_poly.pdbx_strand_id
1 'polypeptide(L)'
;MKRAMFVVAAGAFAWSAHAASIIPGDARRGEQLFDTEQCIQCHSVKGRGGDIAPDLARRVDRNYTPTVMASLMWNHAPDMWAAMKKHGISQAHMTPESAADLFAYFVSARYFEQPGDAGRGKQAFAAKHCAECHGVTTSNAAGAPPIAKWESLGDPIILAQQMWNHGAKMREAFAQKKLAWQALTAQELTDILVYLQNLPETRTLAQNFQFPPSDSGEALFQSKGCSGCHVGKLALETRLRNQTLTQIVVDMWNHQPSMKNPPPVLSQEEMRQILSYVWAKQYFRGNGTADRGKKVFSDKNCATCHNDPSSGAPKLAKGKDAYSDITMVAALWEHGPHMLELMNQKKLAWPRFTAEQMSDLIAYLNSL
;
A
#
# COMPACT_ATOMS: atom_id res chain seq x y z
N MET A 1 -6.28 -9.97 68.07
CA MET A 1 -6.94 -9.56 66.80
C MET A 1 -5.86 -9.30 65.76
N LYS A 2 -5.69 -10.20 64.78
CA LYS A 2 -4.66 -10.09 63.72
C LYS A 2 -5.16 -9.11 62.66
N ARG A 3 -4.41 -8.04 62.38
CA ARG A 3 -4.67 -7.13 61.24
C ARG A 3 -4.06 -7.73 59.98
N ALA A 4 -4.90 -8.14 59.04
CA ALA A 4 -4.49 -8.59 57.72
C ALA A 4 -4.16 -7.37 56.85
N MET A 5 -2.95 -7.34 56.29
CA MET A 5 -2.47 -6.32 55.37
C MET A 5 -2.81 -6.78 53.95
N PHE A 6 -3.78 -6.13 53.30
CA PHE A 6 -4.10 -6.40 51.89
C PHE A 6 -3.08 -5.69 51.00
N VAL A 7 -2.26 -6.47 50.30
CA VAL A 7 -1.41 -6.00 49.20
C VAL A 7 -2.28 -5.91 47.95
N VAL A 8 -2.54 -4.68 47.49
CA VAL A 8 -3.18 -4.44 46.19
C VAL A 8 -2.08 -4.56 45.13
N ALA A 9 -2.02 -5.71 44.46
CA ALA A 9 -1.22 -5.88 43.25
C ALA A 9 -1.88 -5.09 42.11
N ALA A 10 -1.32 -3.93 41.76
CA ALA A 10 -1.68 -3.20 40.56
C ALA A 10 -1.17 -4.00 39.34
N GLY A 11 -2.03 -4.85 38.79
CA GLY A 11 -1.79 -5.53 37.52
C GLY A 11 -1.77 -4.48 36.40
N ALA A 12 -0.59 -4.24 35.83
CA ALA A 12 -0.46 -3.49 34.59
C ALA A 12 -1.09 -4.32 33.46
N PHE A 13 -2.35 -4.02 33.13
CA PHE A 13 -2.95 -4.48 31.89
C PHE A 13 -2.23 -3.77 30.73
N ALA A 14 -1.30 -4.49 30.10
CA ALA A 14 -0.78 -4.09 28.81
C ALA A 14 -1.95 -4.08 27.82
N TRP A 15 -2.39 -2.89 27.41
CA TRP A 15 -3.26 -2.74 26.25
C TRP A 15 -2.46 -3.17 25.01
N SER A 16 -2.59 -4.43 24.64
CA SER A 16 -2.27 -4.88 23.29
C SER A 16 -3.26 -4.22 22.33
N ALA A 17 -2.88 -3.06 21.80
CA ALA A 17 -3.52 -2.49 20.63
C ALA A 17 -3.31 -3.48 19.48
N HIS A 18 -4.28 -4.38 19.27
CA HIS A 18 -4.32 -5.22 18.10
C HIS A 18 -4.49 -4.27 16.90
N ALA A 19 -3.41 -4.07 16.16
CA ALA A 19 -3.44 -3.38 14.89
C ALA A 19 -4.39 -4.14 13.96
N ALA A 20 -5.14 -3.41 13.12
CA ALA A 20 -5.90 -4.04 12.05
C ALA A 20 -5.00 -5.00 11.28
N SER A 21 -5.47 -6.24 11.09
CA SER A 21 -4.84 -7.25 10.26
C SER A 21 -4.56 -6.61 8.89
N ILE A 22 -3.28 -6.48 8.55
CA ILE A 22 -2.84 -5.93 7.27
C ILE A 22 -3.13 -6.99 6.22
N ILE A 23 -4.17 -6.77 5.42
CA ILE A 23 -4.56 -7.66 4.34
C ILE A 23 -3.88 -7.17 3.06
N PRO A 24 -2.84 -7.84 2.58
CA PRO A 24 -2.04 -7.28 1.50
C PRO A 24 -2.57 -7.79 0.15
N GLY A 25 -2.63 -6.88 -0.81
CA GLY A 25 -3.17 -7.16 -2.14
C GLY A 25 -2.12 -7.66 -3.14
N ASP A 26 -2.56 -8.51 -4.07
CA ASP A 26 -1.85 -9.00 -5.24
C ASP A 26 -2.56 -8.49 -6.50
N ALA A 27 -1.87 -7.65 -7.28
CA ALA A 27 -2.46 -7.03 -8.46
C ALA A 27 -2.76 -8.03 -9.59
N ARG A 28 -2.06 -9.18 -9.66
CA ARG A 28 -2.34 -10.21 -10.67
C ARG A 28 -3.61 -10.95 -10.32
N ARG A 29 -3.80 -11.28 -9.04
CA ARG A 29 -5.11 -11.79 -8.57
C ARG A 29 -6.18 -10.73 -8.75
N GLY A 30 -5.88 -9.46 -8.50
CA GLY A 30 -6.79 -8.35 -8.74
C GLY A 30 -7.19 -8.19 -10.20
N GLU A 31 -6.27 -8.38 -11.15
CA GLU A 31 -6.58 -8.41 -12.58
C GLU A 31 -7.53 -9.55 -12.94
N GLN A 32 -7.26 -10.74 -12.40
CA GLN A 32 -8.13 -11.91 -12.60
C GLN A 32 -9.52 -11.66 -12.01
N LEU A 33 -9.59 -11.13 -10.78
CA LEU A 33 -10.84 -10.75 -10.12
C LEU A 33 -11.60 -9.69 -10.92
N PHE A 34 -10.92 -8.72 -11.51
CA PHE A 34 -11.57 -7.69 -12.32
C PHE A 34 -12.32 -8.28 -13.53
N ASP A 35 -11.82 -9.40 -14.07
CA ASP A 35 -12.48 -10.16 -15.13
C ASP A 35 -13.54 -11.12 -14.57
N THR A 36 -13.18 -11.98 -13.61
CA THR A 36 -14.07 -13.02 -13.07
C THR A 36 -15.29 -12.44 -12.35
N GLU A 37 -15.12 -11.31 -11.64
CA GLU A 37 -16.20 -10.59 -10.99
C GLU A 37 -16.95 -9.64 -11.94
N GLN A 38 -16.71 -9.77 -13.24
CA GLN A 38 -17.40 -9.08 -14.34
C GLN A 38 -17.31 -7.55 -14.28
N CYS A 39 -16.40 -6.99 -13.46
CA CYS A 39 -16.16 -5.56 -13.36
C CYS A 39 -15.72 -4.99 -14.73
N ILE A 40 -14.97 -5.78 -15.49
CA ILE A 40 -14.50 -5.48 -16.85
C ILE A 40 -15.63 -5.25 -17.87
N GLN A 41 -16.85 -5.74 -17.63
CA GLN A 41 -17.96 -5.56 -18.59
C GLN A 41 -18.40 -4.10 -18.69
N CYS A 42 -18.29 -3.35 -17.59
CA CYS A 42 -18.68 -1.95 -17.53
C CYS A 42 -17.45 -1.04 -17.45
N HIS A 43 -16.47 -1.40 -16.64
CA HIS A 43 -15.27 -0.61 -16.43
C HIS A 43 -14.13 -1.03 -17.35
N SER A 44 -13.29 -0.08 -17.71
CA SER A 44 -12.00 -0.34 -18.35
C SER A 44 -10.84 -0.05 -17.41
N VAL A 45 -9.68 -0.61 -17.71
CA VAL A 45 -8.39 -0.29 -17.09
C VAL A 45 -7.40 -0.03 -18.21
N LYS A 46 -6.89 1.20 -18.32
CA LYS A 46 -5.99 1.64 -19.41
C LYS A 46 -6.64 1.43 -20.79
N GLY A 47 -7.93 1.67 -20.90
CA GLY A 47 -8.72 1.49 -22.12
C GLY A 47 -9.06 0.04 -22.47
N ARG A 48 -8.74 -0.95 -21.62
CA ARG A 48 -9.14 -2.35 -21.82
C ARG A 48 -10.34 -2.71 -20.93
N GLY A 49 -11.43 -3.16 -21.55
CA GLY A 49 -12.70 -3.47 -20.88
C GLY A 49 -13.86 -2.68 -21.48
N GLY A 50 -14.94 -2.54 -20.73
CA GLY A 50 -16.13 -1.78 -21.12
C GLY A 50 -15.95 -0.27 -21.11
N ASP A 51 -16.88 0.42 -21.75
CA ASP A 51 -16.97 1.88 -21.87
C ASP A 51 -18.24 2.47 -21.23
N ILE A 52 -19.08 1.63 -20.64
CA ILE A 52 -20.30 2.02 -19.92
C ILE A 52 -19.96 2.84 -18.66
N ALA A 53 -18.88 2.46 -17.99
CA ALA A 53 -18.39 3.10 -16.76
C ALA A 53 -16.96 3.64 -16.94
N PRO A 54 -16.49 4.56 -16.08
CA PRO A 54 -15.19 5.19 -16.25
C PRO A 54 -14.04 4.17 -16.25
N ASP A 55 -13.01 4.47 -17.04
CA ASP A 55 -11.71 3.80 -16.95
C ASP A 55 -11.14 4.03 -15.55
N LEU A 56 -11.04 2.94 -14.77
CA LEU A 56 -10.60 2.98 -13.39
C LEU A 56 -9.13 3.34 -13.28
N ALA A 57 -8.31 3.06 -14.29
CA ALA A 57 -6.93 3.57 -14.30
C ALA A 57 -6.92 5.09 -14.53
N ARG A 58 -7.86 5.70 -15.26
CA ARG A 58 -7.85 7.16 -15.52
C ARG A 58 -8.11 8.02 -14.29
N ARG A 59 -8.79 7.49 -13.28
CA ARG A 59 -9.10 8.22 -12.04
C ARG A 59 -8.14 7.92 -10.89
N VAL A 60 -7.19 7.02 -11.11
CA VAL A 60 -6.10 6.73 -10.17
C VAL A 60 -4.99 7.75 -10.41
N ASP A 61 -5.06 8.88 -9.70
CA ASP A 61 -3.94 9.81 -9.55
C ASP A 61 -3.17 9.52 -8.24
N ARG A 62 -2.18 10.36 -7.92
CA ARG A 62 -1.33 10.20 -6.73
C ARG A 62 -2.09 10.23 -5.40
N ASN A 63 -3.35 10.68 -5.39
CA ASN A 63 -4.19 10.76 -4.20
C ASN A 63 -5.16 9.58 -4.08
N TYR A 64 -5.12 8.60 -4.99
CA TYR A 64 -5.98 7.43 -4.94
C TYR A 64 -5.52 6.42 -3.88
N THR A 65 -6.01 6.60 -2.65
CA THR A 65 -5.76 5.70 -1.51
C THR A 65 -6.86 4.65 -1.37
N PRO A 66 -6.68 3.60 -0.54
CA PRO A 66 -7.76 2.69 -0.19
C PRO A 66 -9.00 3.41 0.35
N THR A 67 -8.82 4.48 1.14
CA THR A 67 -9.91 5.32 1.64
C THR A 67 -10.68 6.02 0.52
N VAL A 68 -9.97 6.51 -0.51
CA VAL A 68 -10.61 7.10 -1.69
C VAL A 68 -11.37 6.04 -2.47
N MET A 69 -10.79 4.84 -2.66
CA MET A 69 -11.49 3.72 -3.27
C MET A 69 -12.76 3.37 -2.48
N ALA A 70 -12.66 3.20 -1.16
CA ALA A 70 -13.78 2.88 -0.28
C ALA A 70 -14.88 3.95 -0.36
N SER A 71 -14.52 5.23 -0.29
CA SER A 71 -15.45 6.36 -0.43
C SER A 71 -16.14 6.38 -1.79
N LEU A 72 -15.39 6.20 -2.89
CA LEU A 72 -15.94 6.21 -4.24
C LEU A 72 -16.86 5.02 -4.49
N MET A 73 -16.41 3.81 -4.12
CA MET A 73 -17.23 2.59 -4.23
C MET A 73 -18.50 2.73 -3.40
N TRP A 74 -18.42 3.20 -2.15
CA TRP A 74 -19.59 3.42 -1.31
C TRP A 74 -20.60 4.37 -1.94
N ASN A 75 -20.11 5.50 -2.46
CA ASN A 75 -20.95 6.51 -3.08
C ASN A 75 -21.56 6.07 -4.41
N HIS A 76 -20.91 5.15 -5.12
CA HIS A 76 -21.32 4.65 -6.43
C HIS A 76 -22.17 3.37 -6.35
N ALA A 77 -22.11 2.65 -5.22
CA ALA A 77 -22.68 1.31 -5.09
C ALA A 77 -24.17 1.20 -5.49
N PRO A 78 -25.08 2.12 -5.12
CA PRO A 78 -26.48 2.02 -5.56
C PRO A 78 -26.65 2.05 -7.08
N ASP A 79 -25.93 2.93 -7.78
CA ASP A 79 -25.99 3.05 -9.24
C ASP A 79 -25.39 1.80 -9.90
N MET A 80 -24.27 1.31 -9.35
CA MET A 80 -23.59 0.12 -9.81
C MET A 80 -24.45 -1.14 -9.66
N TRP A 81 -25.06 -1.37 -8.50
CA TRP A 81 -25.96 -2.53 -8.30
C TRP A 81 -27.20 -2.46 -9.19
N ALA A 82 -27.77 -1.27 -9.38
CA ALA A 82 -28.89 -1.08 -10.31
C ALA A 82 -28.49 -1.45 -11.75
N ALA A 83 -27.29 -1.05 -12.19
CA ALA A 83 -26.75 -1.43 -13.49
C ALA A 83 -26.47 -2.94 -13.57
N MET A 84 -25.82 -3.54 -12.57
CA MET A 84 -25.55 -4.98 -12.50
C MET A 84 -26.85 -5.79 -12.64
N LYS A 85 -27.89 -5.42 -11.89
CA LYS A 85 -29.22 -6.05 -11.96
C LYS A 85 -29.82 -5.94 -13.37
N LYS A 86 -29.71 -4.77 -14.01
CA LYS A 86 -30.20 -4.56 -15.38
C LYS A 86 -29.45 -5.41 -16.41
N HIS A 87 -28.16 -5.65 -16.20
CA HIS A 87 -27.30 -6.44 -17.09
C HIS A 87 -27.25 -7.94 -16.72
N GLY A 88 -28.00 -8.38 -15.71
CA GLY A 88 -28.01 -9.79 -15.28
C GLY A 88 -26.70 -10.25 -14.63
N ILE A 89 -25.87 -9.30 -14.16
CA ILE A 89 -24.62 -9.59 -13.47
C ILE A 89 -24.96 -9.95 -12.03
N SER A 90 -24.68 -11.20 -11.64
CA SER A 90 -24.80 -11.62 -10.25
C SER A 90 -23.66 -11.05 -9.43
N GLN A 91 -23.99 -10.46 -8.28
CA GLN A 91 -22.97 -10.00 -7.36
C GLN A 91 -22.22 -11.20 -6.78
N ALA A 92 -20.91 -11.19 -6.94
CA ALA A 92 -20.04 -12.19 -6.34
C ALA A 92 -19.58 -11.81 -4.95
N HIS A 93 -19.06 -12.80 -4.23
CA HIS A 93 -18.56 -12.63 -2.87
C HIS A 93 -17.24 -11.85 -2.88
N MET A 94 -17.19 -10.74 -2.14
CA MET A 94 -16.00 -9.90 -2.01
C MET A 94 -15.39 -10.07 -0.62
N THR A 95 -14.31 -10.84 -0.53
CA THR A 95 -13.52 -10.90 0.71
C THR A 95 -12.67 -9.64 0.86
N PRO A 96 -12.21 -9.30 2.08
CA PRO A 96 -11.22 -8.24 2.26
C PRO A 96 -9.93 -8.47 1.43
N GLU A 97 -9.47 -9.70 1.25
CA GLU A 97 -8.33 -10.04 0.40
C GLU A 97 -8.62 -9.69 -1.06
N SER A 98 -9.82 -10.02 -1.55
CA SER A 98 -10.26 -9.70 -2.91
C SER A 98 -10.31 -8.18 -3.15
N ALA A 99 -10.80 -7.42 -2.15
CA ALA A 99 -10.81 -5.96 -2.20
C ALA A 99 -9.38 -5.36 -2.17
N ALA A 100 -8.46 -5.94 -1.40
CA ALA A 100 -7.05 -5.55 -1.38
C ALA A 100 -6.36 -5.85 -2.72
N ASP A 101 -6.63 -7.02 -3.31
CA ASP A 101 -6.12 -7.45 -4.61
C ASP A 101 -6.60 -6.49 -5.73
N LEU A 102 -7.89 -6.14 -5.76
CA LEU A 102 -8.45 -5.17 -6.70
C LEU A 102 -7.83 -3.77 -6.53
N PHE A 103 -7.66 -3.31 -5.29
CA PHE A 103 -6.95 -2.05 -5.03
C PHE A 103 -5.54 -2.09 -5.62
N ALA A 104 -4.78 -3.15 -5.33
CA ALA A 104 -3.44 -3.37 -5.86
C ALA A 104 -3.43 -3.38 -7.39
N TYR A 105 -4.42 -3.99 -8.04
CA TYR A 105 -4.56 -3.95 -9.49
C TYR A 105 -4.76 -2.54 -10.04
N PHE A 106 -5.73 -1.79 -9.52
CA PHE A 106 -6.02 -0.44 -10.01
C PHE A 106 -4.86 0.53 -9.84
N VAL A 107 -4.15 0.45 -8.70
CA VAL A 107 -2.95 1.27 -8.50
C VAL A 107 -1.76 0.79 -9.33
N SER A 108 -1.66 -0.52 -9.59
CA SER A 108 -0.61 -1.08 -10.46
C SER A 108 -0.76 -0.63 -11.92
N ALA A 109 -1.99 -0.40 -12.38
CA ALA A 109 -2.28 0.01 -13.74
C ALA A 109 -1.69 1.39 -14.08
N ARG A 110 -1.46 2.27 -13.09
CA ARG A 110 -0.75 3.56 -13.27
C ARG A 110 0.61 3.58 -12.57
N TYR A 111 1.13 2.43 -12.16
CA TYR A 111 2.39 2.27 -11.43
C TYR A 111 3.61 2.87 -12.10
N PHE A 112 3.60 3.01 -13.42
CA PHE A 112 4.65 3.76 -14.10
C PHE A 112 4.43 5.25 -13.84
N GLU A 113 5.40 5.80 -13.11
CA GLU A 113 5.60 7.20 -12.76
C GLU A 113 5.50 8.12 -13.98
N GLN A 114 5.67 9.43 -13.78
CA GLN A 114 5.90 10.34 -14.91
C GLN A 114 6.91 9.70 -15.88
N PRO A 115 6.65 9.67 -17.20
CA PRO A 115 7.51 8.99 -18.15
C PRO A 115 8.98 9.35 -17.90
N GLY A 116 9.78 8.32 -17.61
CA GLY A 116 11.20 8.51 -17.41
C GLY A 116 11.87 8.96 -18.71
N ASP A 117 12.93 9.75 -18.61
CA ASP A 117 13.68 10.26 -19.75
C ASP A 117 15.11 9.73 -19.71
N ALA A 118 15.53 9.00 -20.75
CA ALA A 118 16.85 8.41 -20.82
C ALA A 118 17.99 9.46 -20.83
N GLY A 119 17.73 10.65 -21.38
CA GLY A 119 18.69 11.76 -21.38
C GLY A 119 18.92 12.31 -19.98
N ARG A 120 17.83 12.60 -19.24
CA ARG A 120 17.92 12.98 -17.82
C ARG A 120 18.50 11.86 -16.97
N GLY A 121 18.17 10.61 -17.29
CA GLY A 121 18.69 9.44 -16.59
C GLY A 121 20.19 9.30 -16.69
N LYS A 122 20.74 9.47 -17.90
CA LYS A 122 22.19 9.50 -18.12
C LYS A 122 22.86 10.61 -17.33
N GLN A 123 22.26 11.81 -17.32
CA GLN A 123 22.77 12.96 -16.57
C GLN A 123 22.76 12.70 -15.06
N ALA A 124 21.65 12.20 -14.52
CA ALA A 124 21.52 11.84 -13.11
C ALA A 124 22.52 10.74 -12.71
N PHE A 125 22.67 9.69 -13.52
CA PHE A 125 23.62 8.60 -13.26
C PHE A 125 25.08 9.10 -13.20
N ALA A 126 25.44 10.07 -14.03
CA ALA A 126 26.76 10.71 -13.98
C ALA A 126 26.88 11.69 -12.80
N ALA A 127 25.90 12.55 -12.61
CA ALA A 127 25.89 13.59 -11.57
C ALA A 127 25.88 13.02 -10.14
N LYS A 128 25.31 11.83 -9.95
CA LYS A 128 25.32 11.08 -8.69
C LYS A 128 26.55 10.16 -8.57
N HIS A 129 27.56 10.35 -9.41
CA HIS A 129 28.83 9.63 -9.41
C HIS A 129 28.72 8.11 -9.61
N CYS A 130 27.56 7.58 -10.05
CA CYS A 130 27.36 6.15 -10.24
C CYS A 130 28.25 5.62 -11.39
N ALA A 131 28.40 6.42 -12.44
CA ALA A 131 29.21 6.11 -13.62
C ALA A 131 30.72 6.02 -13.31
N GLU A 132 31.20 6.64 -12.24
CA GLU A 132 32.61 6.60 -11.85
C GLU A 132 33.06 5.22 -11.35
N CYS A 133 32.10 4.38 -10.94
CA CYS A 133 32.38 3.07 -10.34
C CYS A 133 31.79 1.92 -11.15
N HIS A 134 30.52 2.00 -11.55
CA HIS A 134 29.83 0.81 -12.07
C HIS A 134 30.22 0.48 -13.51
N GLY A 135 30.28 1.44 -14.44
CA GLY A 135 30.54 1.13 -15.86
C GLY A 135 29.46 0.21 -16.49
N VAL A 136 29.38 0.16 -17.83
CA VAL A 136 28.30 -0.58 -18.51
C VAL A 136 28.62 -2.06 -18.61
N THR A 137 29.70 -2.42 -19.30
CA THR A 137 30.14 -3.82 -19.50
C THR A 137 31.28 -4.20 -18.57
N THR A 138 32.18 -3.24 -18.31
CA THR A 138 33.34 -3.40 -17.43
C THR A 138 33.20 -2.51 -16.21
N SER A 139 33.71 -3.00 -15.09
CA SER A 139 33.75 -2.24 -13.85
C SER A 139 34.79 -1.12 -13.93
N ASN A 140 34.47 0.06 -13.41
CA ASN A 140 35.40 1.19 -13.30
C ASN A 140 36.09 1.25 -11.93
N ALA A 141 35.61 0.49 -10.94
CA ALA A 141 36.17 0.47 -9.59
C ALA A 141 36.03 -0.91 -8.93
N ALA A 142 37.04 -1.32 -8.14
CA ALA A 142 37.02 -2.59 -7.43
C ALA A 142 35.76 -2.72 -6.54
N GLY A 143 35.05 -3.85 -6.67
CA GLY A 143 33.82 -4.11 -5.92
C GLY A 143 32.55 -3.45 -6.47
N ALA A 144 32.63 -2.69 -7.57
CA ALA A 144 31.48 -2.11 -8.27
C ALA A 144 31.11 -2.95 -9.50
N PRO A 145 30.12 -3.84 -9.44
CA PRO A 145 29.77 -4.68 -10.59
C PRO A 145 29.26 -3.82 -11.77
N PRO A 146 29.65 -4.14 -13.02
CA PRO A 146 29.13 -3.47 -14.20
C PRO A 146 27.63 -3.67 -14.36
N ILE A 147 26.97 -2.67 -14.95
CA ILE A 147 25.50 -2.64 -15.11
C ILE A 147 25.01 -3.89 -15.85
N ALA A 148 25.74 -4.38 -16.86
CA ALA A 148 25.40 -5.60 -17.59
C ALA A 148 25.39 -6.88 -16.73
N LYS A 149 25.95 -6.84 -15.52
CA LYS A 149 25.92 -7.93 -14.53
C LYS A 149 24.92 -7.70 -13.39
N TRP A 150 24.11 -6.64 -13.47
CA TRP A 150 23.02 -6.46 -12.52
C TRP A 150 21.91 -7.47 -12.83
N GLU A 151 21.19 -7.87 -11.79
CA GLU A 151 20.26 -9.02 -11.91
C GLU A 151 19.03 -8.62 -12.72
N SER A 152 18.46 -7.45 -12.41
CA SER A 152 17.37 -6.87 -13.17
C SER A 152 17.38 -5.35 -13.06
N LEU A 153 17.14 -4.69 -14.20
CA LEU A 153 16.77 -3.29 -14.27
C LEU A 153 15.26 -3.10 -14.44
N GLY A 154 14.53 -4.16 -14.82
CA GLY A 154 13.09 -4.13 -15.06
C GLY A 154 12.26 -4.37 -13.79
N ASP A 155 12.82 -5.00 -12.77
CA ASP A 155 12.19 -5.21 -11.48
C ASP A 155 12.79 -4.23 -10.43
N PRO A 156 12.08 -3.15 -10.07
CA PRO A 156 12.57 -2.15 -9.13
C PRO A 156 12.82 -2.72 -7.73
N ILE A 157 12.17 -3.84 -7.36
CA ILE A 157 12.40 -4.50 -6.07
C ILE A 157 13.75 -5.20 -6.05
N ILE A 158 14.14 -5.82 -7.16
CA ILE A 158 15.46 -6.44 -7.29
C ILE A 158 16.55 -5.38 -7.22
N LEU A 159 16.38 -4.27 -7.93
CA LEU A 159 17.33 -3.16 -7.84
C LEU A 159 17.44 -2.63 -6.41
N ALA A 160 16.31 -2.44 -5.71
CA ALA A 160 16.28 -2.02 -4.32
C ALA A 160 17.05 -2.98 -3.40
N GLN A 161 16.88 -4.29 -3.60
CA GLN A 161 17.60 -5.32 -2.86
C GLN A 161 19.11 -5.28 -3.12
N GLN A 162 19.51 -5.16 -4.39
CA GLN A 162 20.93 -5.07 -4.76
C GLN A 162 21.57 -3.81 -4.18
N MET A 163 20.90 -2.66 -4.28
CA MET A 163 21.36 -1.39 -3.70
C MET A 163 21.44 -1.47 -2.16
N TRP A 164 20.45 -2.08 -1.50
CA TRP A 164 20.44 -2.27 -0.05
C TRP A 164 21.64 -3.09 0.43
N ASN A 165 21.84 -4.27 -0.15
CA ASN A 165 22.92 -5.18 0.23
C ASN A 165 24.30 -4.65 -0.16
N HIS A 166 24.39 -3.89 -1.26
CA HIS A 166 25.63 -3.25 -1.70
C HIS A 166 25.93 -1.94 -0.94
N GLY A 167 24.95 -1.36 -0.24
CA GLY A 167 25.01 -0.04 0.37
C GLY A 167 26.19 0.19 1.32
N ALA A 168 26.55 -0.80 2.15
CA ALA A 168 27.67 -0.66 3.08
C ALA A 168 29.00 -0.47 2.33
N LYS A 169 29.22 -1.26 1.27
CA LYS A 169 30.40 -1.16 0.40
C LYS A 169 30.43 0.17 -0.37
N MET A 170 29.28 0.62 -0.87
CA MET A 170 29.19 1.93 -1.53
C MET A 170 29.50 3.07 -0.56
N ARG A 171 29.06 2.97 0.70
CA ARG A 171 29.36 3.99 1.72
C ARG A 171 30.86 4.08 1.99
N GLU A 172 31.54 2.94 2.12
CA GLU A 172 33.00 2.88 2.28
C GLU A 172 33.72 3.45 1.05
N ALA A 173 33.28 3.09 -0.15
CA ALA A 173 33.85 3.60 -1.39
C ALA A 173 33.65 5.12 -1.55
N PHE A 174 32.47 5.65 -1.21
CA PHE A 174 32.22 7.10 -1.19
C PHE A 174 33.12 7.80 -0.19
N ALA A 175 33.27 7.26 1.03
CA ALA A 175 34.17 7.83 2.04
C ALA A 175 35.64 7.85 1.57
N GLN A 176 36.11 6.76 0.95
CA GLN A 176 37.47 6.68 0.39
C GLN A 176 37.71 7.71 -0.73
N LYS A 177 36.69 7.95 -1.57
CA LYS A 177 36.73 8.97 -2.63
C LYS A 177 36.39 10.39 -2.13
N LYS A 178 36.14 10.58 -0.83
CA LYS A 178 35.70 11.84 -0.22
C LYS A 178 34.41 12.41 -0.85
N LEU A 179 33.54 11.52 -1.31
CA LEU A 179 32.23 11.86 -1.84
C LEU A 179 31.19 11.79 -0.71
N ALA A 180 30.27 12.76 -0.69
CA ALA A 180 29.08 12.67 0.15
C ALA A 180 28.15 11.57 -0.37
N TRP A 181 27.25 11.06 0.48
CA TRP A 181 26.21 10.13 0.04
C TRP A 181 25.28 10.83 -0.96
N GLN A 182 25.09 10.19 -2.12
CA GLN A 182 24.39 10.80 -3.24
C GLN A 182 22.90 10.53 -3.13
N ALA A 183 22.17 11.47 -2.53
CA ALA A 183 20.73 11.37 -2.40
C ALA A 183 20.04 11.36 -3.77
N LEU A 184 19.01 10.53 -3.92
CA LEU A 184 18.19 10.43 -5.12
C LEU A 184 16.78 10.99 -4.87
N THR A 185 16.14 11.44 -5.94
CA THR A 185 14.70 11.62 -6.01
C THR A 185 14.07 10.43 -6.75
N ALA A 186 12.76 10.23 -6.57
CA ALA A 186 12.03 9.20 -7.32
C ALA A 186 12.19 9.39 -8.83
N GLN A 187 12.03 10.62 -9.34
CA GLN A 187 12.18 10.92 -10.77
C GLN A 187 13.59 10.62 -11.29
N GLU A 188 14.63 10.95 -10.52
CA GLU A 188 16.01 10.61 -10.91
C GLU A 188 16.19 9.09 -11.01
N LEU A 189 15.64 8.31 -10.06
CA LEU A 189 15.70 6.84 -10.13
C LEU A 189 14.91 6.31 -11.33
N THR A 190 13.71 6.84 -11.61
CA THR A 190 12.92 6.49 -12.81
C THR A 190 13.68 6.78 -14.09
N ASP A 191 14.25 7.99 -14.22
CA ASP A 191 14.98 8.42 -15.39
C ASP A 191 16.23 7.55 -15.59
N ILE A 192 16.98 7.27 -14.51
CA ILE A 192 18.15 6.37 -14.52
C ILE A 192 17.74 4.97 -15.00
N LEU A 193 16.65 4.42 -14.49
CA LEU A 193 16.16 3.10 -14.91
C LEU A 193 15.84 3.09 -16.42
N VAL A 194 15.12 4.11 -16.92
CA VAL A 194 14.83 4.23 -18.35
C VAL A 194 16.12 4.34 -19.17
N TYR A 195 17.09 5.12 -18.73
CA TYR A 195 18.40 5.20 -19.39
C TYR A 195 19.08 3.82 -19.46
N LEU A 196 19.21 3.15 -18.32
CA LEU A 196 19.95 1.89 -18.20
C LEU A 196 19.25 0.75 -18.95
N GLN A 197 17.92 0.70 -18.99
CA GLN A 197 17.16 -0.31 -19.74
C GLN A 197 17.26 -0.13 -21.27
N ASN A 198 17.51 1.08 -21.73
CA ASN A 198 17.63 1.39 -23.16
C ASN A 198 19.06 1.19 -23.71
N LEU A 199 20.03 0.78 -22.88
CA LEU A 199 21.36 0.42 -23.35
C LEU A 199 21.30 -0.92 -24.11
N PRO A 200 22.03 -1.07 -25.23
CA PRO A 200 22.06 -2.32 -25.99
C PRO A 200 22.44 -3.55 -25.15
N GLU A 201 23.35 -3.38 -24.20
CA GLU A 201 23.95 -4.44 -23.38
C GLU A 201 23.02 -4.96 -22.28
N THR A 202 21.94 -4.25 -21.98
CA THR A 202 21.05 -4.50 -20.84
C THR A 202 19.59 -4.67 -21.23
N ARG A 203 19.27 -4.46 -22.52
CA ARG A 203 17.90 -4.53 -23.06
C ARG A 203 17.20 -5.88 -22.80
N THR A 204 17.98 -6.95 -22.59
CA THR A 204 17.49 -8.31 -22.32
C THR A 204 17.40 -8.64 -20.82
N LEU A 205 17.82 -7.75 -19.92
CA LEU A 205 17.68 -7.99 -18.47
C LEU A 205 16.19 -8.08 -18.13
N ALA A 206 15.83 -9.15 -17.40
CA ALA A 206 14.46 -9.63 -17.28
C ALA A 206 13.46 -8.52 -16.87
N GLN A 207 12.36 -8.44 -17.64
CA GLN A 207 11.23 -7.52 -17.42
C GLN A 207 10.12 -8.14 -16.54
N ASN A 208 10.40 -9.28 -15.91
CA ASN A 208 9.39 -10.05 -15.19
C ASN A 208 9.19 -9.48 -13.79
N PHE A 209 8.31 -8.49 -13.71
CA PHE A 209 7.78 -7.97 -12.46
C PHE A 209 6.86 -9.02 -11.82
N GLN A 210 7.16 -9.40 -10.58
CA GLN A 210 6.33 -10.29 -9.78
C GLN A 210 5.98 -9.62 -8.45
N PHE A 211 4.68 -9.58 -8.13
CA PHE A 211 4.24 -9.20 -6.80
C PHE A 211 4.52 -10.35 -5.83
N PRO A 212 5.08 -10.08 -4.65
CA PRO A 212 5.36 -11.13 -3.70
C PRO A 212 4.16 -11.52 -2.85
N PRO A 213 4.12 -12.77 -2.37
CA PRO A 213 3.22 -13.16 -1.31
C PRO A 213 3.50 -12.34 -0.05
N SER A 214 2.47 -12.11 0.73
CA SER A 214 2.41 -11.00 1.67
C SER A 214 2.07 -11.43 3.10
N ASP A 215 1.97 -12.72 3.31
CA ASP A 215 1.57 -13.39 4.54
C ASP A 215 2.64 -13.37 5.65
N SER A 216 3.90 -13.06 5.35
CA SER A 216 5.01 -13.06 6.34
C SER A 216 5.77 -11.74 6.52
N GLY A 217 5.37 -10.66 5.83
CA GLY A 217 6.16 -9.41 5.79
C GLY A 217 6.38 -8.75 7.16
N GLU A 218 5.40 -8.78 8.06
CA GLU A 218 5.53 -8.23 9.42
C GLU A 218 6.51 -9.03 10.29
N ALA A 219 6.37 -10.35 10.30
CA ALA A 219 7.26 -11.25 11.06
C ALA A 219 8.70 -11.13 10.55
N LEU A 220 8.88 -11.00 9.23
CA LEU A 220 10.18 -10.77 8.62
C LEU A 220 10.76 -9.39 9.01
N PHE A 221 9.95 -8.33 8.97
CA PHE A 221 10.37 -6.99 9.40
C PHE A 221 10.85 -6.98 10.86
N GLN A 222 10.17 -7.73 11.73
CA GLN A 222 10.58 -7.92 13.12
C GLN A 222 11.87 -8.75 13.24
N SER A 223 11.95 -9.89 12.55
CA SER A 223 13.10 -10.81 12.64
C SER A 223 14.40 -10.21 12.07
N LYS A 224 14.30 -9.35 11.05
CA LYS A 224 15.42 -8.58 10.50
C LYS A 224 15.82 -7.38 11.38
N GLY A 225 15.11 -7.16 12.49
CA GLY A 225 15.44 -6.13 13.49
C GLY A 225 14.97 -4.72 13.11
N CYS A 226 14.17 -4.57 12.07
CA CYS A 226 13.69 -3.26 11.61
C CYS A 226 12.82 -2.58 12.67
N SER A 227 12.04 -3.36 13.43
CA SER A 227 11.23 -2.90 14.57
C SER A 227 12.06 -2.39 15.75
N GLY A 228 13.38 -2.60 15.78
CA GLY A 228 14.24 -2.01 16.81
C GLY A 228 14.38 -0.49 16.69
N CYS A 229 14.15 0.07 15.50
CA CYS A 229 14.26 1.51 15.24
C CYS A 229 12.96 2.11 14.70
N HIS A 230 12.20 1.38 13.88
CA HIS A 230 10.97 1.89 13.26
C HIS A 230 9.75 1.81 14.19
N VAL A 231 9.85 2.49 15.33
CA VAL A 231 8.81 2.56 16.38
C VAL A 231 8.51 4.01 16.78
N GLY A 232 7.33 4.24 17.37
CA GLY A 232 6.93 5.56 17.86
C GLY A 232 7.02 6.65 16.77
N LYS A 233 7.81 7.71 17.01
CA LYS A 233 8.01 8.81 16.04
C LYS A 233 8.78 8.40 14.77
N LEU A 234 9.40 7.23 14.77
CA LEU A 234 10.12 6.65 13.63
C LEU A 234 9.34 5.51 12.96
N ALA A 235 8.11 5.24 13.43
CA ALA A 235 7.23 4.26 12.84
C ALA A 235 6.94 4.62 11.37
N LEU A 236 7.06 3.65 10.47
CA LEU A 236 6.97 3.87 9.01
C LEU A 236 5.57 4.36 8.61
N GLU A 237 4.52 3.89 9.28
CA GLU A 237 3.14 4.38 9.08
C GLU A 237 2.95 5.87 9.41
N THR A 238 3.89 6.47 10.17
CA THR A 238 3.84 7.91 10.49
C THR A 238 4.71 8.73 9.53
N ARG A 239 5.76 8.10 9.00
CA ARG A 239 6.78 8.74 8.14
C ARG A 239 6.46 8.64 6.65
N LEU A 240 5.91 7.51 6.23
CA LEU A 240 5.47 7.27 4.86
C LEU A 240 4.03 7.73 4.71
N ARG A 241 3.73 8.42 3.62
CA ARG A 241 2.39 8.93 3.31
C ARG A 241 2.14 8.87 1.81
N ASN A 242 1.34 7.90 1.37
CA ASN A 242 0.93 7.72 -0.02
C ASN A 242 2.12 7.71 -1.01
N GLN A 243 3.23 7.11 -0.60
CA GLN A 243 4.41 6.95 -1.42
C GLN A 243 4.28 5.78 -2.40
N THR A 244 4.82 5.98 -3.60
CA THR A 244 5.04 4.92 -4.59
C THR A 244 6.13 3.96 -4.09
N LEU A 245 6.21 2.77 -4.71
CA LEU A 245 7.27 1.83 -4.37
C LEU A 245 8.66 2.42 -4.69
N THR A 246 8.83 3.09 -5.82
CA THR A 246 10.07 3.80 -6.16
C THR A 246 10.44 4.86 -5.13
N GLN A 247 9.47 5.61 -4.60
CA GLN A 247 9.70 6.57 -3.53
C GLN A 247 10.17 5.89 -2.26
N ILE A 248 9.57 4.76 -1.88
CA ILE A 248 10.02 3.96 -0.74
C ILE A 248 11.44 3.45 -0.97
N VAL A 249 11.77 2.97 -2.17
CA VAL A 249 13.13 2.51 -2.53
C VAL A 249 14.14 3.66 -2.43
N VAL A 250 13.78 4.85 -2.93
CA VAL A 250 14.60 6.05 -2.81
C VAL A 250 14.77 6.49 -1.35
N ASP A 251 13.71 6.42 -0.54
CA ASP A 251 13.79 6.73 0.88
C ASP A 251 14.68 5.73 1.61
N MET A 252 14.62 4.43 1.28
CA MET A 252 15.53 3.42 1.80
C MET A 252 16.99 3.72 1.42
N TRP A 253 17.23 4.10 0.16
CA TRP A 253 18.55 4.53 -0.31
C TRP A 253 19.07 5.75 0.43
N ASN A 254 18.25 6.80 0.52
CA ASN A 254 18.62 8.07 1.17
C ASN A 254 18.79 7.90 2.68
N HIS A 255 18.01 7.01 3.30
CA HIS A 255 18.09 6.70 4.73
C HIS A 255 19.25 5.77 5.08
N GLN A 256 19.89 5.14 4.09
CA GLN A 256 20.96 4.15 4.29
C GLN A 256 22.10 4.60 5.20
N PRO A 257 22.63 5.83 5.12
CA PRO A 257 23.68 6.29 6.03
C PRO A 257 23.24 6.43 7.49
N SER A 258 21.93 6.55 7.74
CA SER A 258 21.34 6.67 9.08
C SER A 258 20.94 5.32 9.68
N MET A 259 20.96 4.24 8.90
CA MET A 259 20.62 2.90 9.38
C MET A 259 21.79 2.24 10.12
N LYS A 260 21.46 1.23 10.95
CA LYS A 260 22.46 0.36 11.59
C LYS A 260 23.41 -0.24 10.54
N ASN A 261 24.69 -0.28 10.87
CA ASN A 261 25.74 -0.78 9.98
C ASN A 261 26.43 -2.04 10.53
N PRO A 262 26.56 -3.14 9.75
CA PRO A 262 25.90 -3.35 8.46
C PRO A 262 24.38 -3.54 8.63
N PRO A 263 23.58 -3.15 7.62
CA PRO A 263 22.17 -3.52 7.60
C PRO A 263 22.02 -5.04 7.46
N PRO A 264 20.87 -5.62 7.83
CA PRO A 264 20.62 -7.04 7.60
C PRO A 264 20.69 -7.35 6.09
N VAL A 265 21.28 -8.50 5.75
CA VAL A 265 21.24 -8.99 4.37
C VAL A 265 19.84 -9.50 4.07
N LEU A 266 19.29 -9.07 2.93
CA LEU A 266 17.97 -9.47 2.45
C LEU A 266 18.11 -10.28 1.15
N SER A 267 17.45 -11.44 1.09
CA SER A 267 17.20 -12.11 -0.18
C SER A 267 16.24 -11.29 -1.05
N GLN A 268 16.12 -11.62 -2.34
CA GLN A 268 15.16 -10.96 -3.22
C GLN A 268 13.72 -11.11 -2.71
N GLU A 269 13.37 -12.30 -2.23
CA GLU A 269 12.06 -12.60 -1.66
C GLU A 269 11.82 -11.86 -0.34
N GLU A 270 12.85 -11.76 0.51
CA GLU A 270 12.75 -11.01 1.75
C GLU A 270 12.57 -9.50 1.52
N MET A 271 13.29 -8.92 0.55
CA MET A 271 13.11 -7.51 0.18
C MET A 271 11.69 -7.27 -0.34
N ARG A 272 11.22 -8.16 -1.20
CA ARG A 272 9.86 -8.19 -1.72
C ARG A 272 8.82 -8.14 -0.60
N GLN A 273 8.90 -9.06 0.37
CA GLN A 273 7.98 -9.12 1.49
C GLN A 273 8.04 -7.88 2.39
N ILE A 274 9.25 -7.36 2.67
CA ILE A 274 9.42 -6.12 3.45
C ILE A 274 8.80 -4.93 2.72
N LEU A 275 9.08 -4.76 1.44
CA LEU A 275 8.56 -3.66 0.65
C LEU A 275 7.03 -3.72 0.54
N SER A 276 6.46 -4.90 0.33
CA SER A 276 5.01 -5.08 0.35
C SER A 276 4.42 -4.74 1.72
N TYR A 277 5.02 -5.20 2.81
CA TYR A 277 4.57 -4.87 4.17
C TYR A 277 4.64 -3.36 4.43
N VAL A 278 5.77 -2.72 4.13
CA VAL A 278 5.99 -1.27 4.34
C VAL A 278 5.06 -0.44 3.46
N TRP A 279 4.92 -0.81 2.18
CA TRP A 279 4.01 -0.15 1.26
C TRP A 279 2.57 -0.29 1.70
N ALA A 280 2.15 -1.44 2.23
CA ALA A 280 0.80 -1.60 2.72
C ALA A 280 0.59 -0.79 4.02
N LYS A 281 1.57 -0.79 4.95
CA LYS A 281 1.51 -0.09 6.25
C LYS A 281 1.21 1.41 6.16
N GLN A 282 1.63 2.08 5.09
CA GLN A 282 1.36 3.51 4.90
C GLN A 282 -0.13 3.83 4.66
N TYR A 283 -0.94 2.84 4.27
CA TYR A 283 -2.37 3.01 4.01
C TYR A 283 -3.26 2.62 5.20
N PHE A 284 -2.73 1.87 6.18
CA PHE A 284 -3.50 1.38 7.32
C PHE A 284 -3.59 2.36 8.50
N ARG A 285 -3.21 3.63 8.31
CA ARG A 285 -3.58 4.73 9.21
C ARG A 285 -4.16 5.88 8.40
N GLY A 286 -5.47 5.86 8.24
CA GLY A 286 -6.20 7.08 7.90
C GLY A 286 -6.03 8.12 9.01
N ASN A 287 -6.00 9.40 8.66
CA ASN A 287 -5.85 10.53 9.61
C ASN A 287 -7.14 10.82 10.42
N GLY A 288 -8.04 9.83 10.47
CA GLY A 288 -9.34 9.93 11.07
C GLY A 288 -9.28 10.04 12.59
N THR A 289 -10.26 10.70 13.18
CA THR A 289 -10.42 10.77 14.64
C THR A 289 -11.76 10.16 15.04
N ALA A 290 -11.78 9.44 16.16
CA ALA A 290 -13.01 8.83 16.66
C ALA A 290 -14.10 9.88 16.94
N ASP A 291 -13.75 11.08 17.40
CA ASP A 291 -14.72 12.15 17.67
C ASP A 291 -15.41 12.66 16.41
N ARG A 292 -14.64 12.96 15.34
CA ARG A 292 -15.23 13.32 14.04
C ARG A 292 -15.99 12.15 13.44
N GLY A 293 -15.49 10.93 13.60
CA GLY A 293 -16.14 9.71 13.14
C GLY A 293 -17.49 9.45 13.79
N LYS A 294 -17.60 9.69 15.10
CA LYS A 294 -18.88 9.63 15.83
C LYS A 294 -19.89 10.63 15.27
N LYS A 295 -19.43 11.84 14.96
CA LYS A 295 -20.27 12.85 14.30
C LYS A 295 -20.71 12.40 12.91
N VAL A 296 -19.80 11.88 12.09
CA VAL A 296 -20.14 11.30 10.77
C VAL A 296 -21.16 10.18 10.91
N PHE A 297 -20.97 9.25 11.86
CA PHE A 297 -21.88 8.13 12.12
C PHE A 297 -23.30 8.59 12.48
N SER A 298 -23.42 9.64 13.28
CA SER A 298 -24.71 10.25 13.64
C SER A 298 -25.33 11.02 12.47
N ASP A 299 -24.56 11.93 11.84
CA ASP A 299 -25.02 12.81 10.77
C ASP A 299 -25.46 12.03 9.52
N LYS A 300 -24.91 10.83 9.32
CA LYS A 300 -25.24 9.92 8.22
C LYS A 300 -26.32 8.88 8.59
N ASN A 301 -26.96 9.05 9.75
CA ASN A 301 -28.04 8.20 10.27
C ASN A 301 -27.67 6.72 10.47
N CYS A 302 -26.38 6.39 10.62
CA CYS A 302 -25.94 5.00 10.85
C CYS A 302 -26.50 4.47 12.18
N ALA A 303 -26.60 5.35 13.19
CA ALA A 303 -27.12 5.03 14.52
C ALA A 303 -28.60 4.62 14.51
N THR A 304 -29.39 5.05 13.53
CA THR A 304 -30.82 4.71 13.43
C THR A 304 -31.06 3.21 13.31
N CYS A 305 -30.08 2.47 12.76
CA CYS A 305 -30.16 1.02 12.67
C CYS A 305 -29.14 0.35 13.61
N HIS A 306 -27.86 0.73 13.54
CA HIS A 306 -26.81 -0.02 14.23
C HIS A 306 -26.78 0.14 15.76
N ASN A 307 -27.54 1.10 16.32
CA ASN A 307 -27.74 1.25 17.76
C ASN A 307 -29.12 0.77 18.22
N ASP A 308 -29.98 0.31 17.32
CA ASP A 308 -31.33 -0.18 17.61
C ASP A 308 -31.45 -1.67 17.27
N PRO A 309 -31.50 -2.56 18.27
CA PRO A 309 -31.66 -4.00 18.06
C PRO A 309 -32.93 -4.40 17.31
N SER A 310 -33.97 -3.54 17.31
CA SER A 310 -35.23 -3.80 16.61
C SER A 310 -35.17 -3.49 15.11
N SER A 311 -34.09 -2.83 14.66
CA SER A 311 -33.90 -2.44 13.26
C SER A 311 -33.57 -3.61 12.32
N GLY A 312 -33.16 -4.75 12.88
CA GLY A 312 -32.63 -5.91 12.13
C GLY A 312 -31.18 -5.75 11.69
N ALA A 313 -30.56 -4.59 11.90
CA ALA A 313 -29.14 -4.39 11.59
C ALA A 313 -28.23 -5.00 12.67
N PRO A 314 -27.06 -5.53 12.29
CA PRO A 314 -26.09 -6.03 13.25
C PRO A 314 -25.55 -4.88 14.10
N LYS A 315 -25.36 -5.14 15.40
CA LYS A 315 -24.67 -4.19 16.28
C LYS A 315 -23.21 -4.09 15.84
N LEU A 316 -22.76 -2.87 15.57
CA LEU A 316 -21.36 -2.61 15.28
C LEU A 316 -20.59 -2.57 16.60
N ALA A 317 -19.55 -3.39 16.67
CA ALA A 317 -18.59 -3.43 17.76
C ALA A 317 -17.20 -3.64 17.17
N LYS A 318 -16.15 -3.41 17.95
CA LYS A 318 -14.80 -3.83 17.57
C LYS A 318 -14.77 -5.37 17.47
N GLY A 319 -14.72 -5.88 16.24
CA GLY A 319 -14.62 -7.30 15.94
C GLY A 319 -13.25 -7.87 16.35
N LYS A 320 -13.01 -9.16 16.06
CA LYS A 320 -11.67 -9.76 16.20
C LYS A 320 -10.64 -9.07 15.30
N ASP A 321 -11.07 -8.65 14.11
CA ASP A 321 -10.30 -7.83 13.19
C ASP A 321 -10.78 -6.36 13.28
N ALA A 322 -9.83 -5.42 13.22
CA ALA A 322 -10.16 -3.99 13.20
C ALA A 322 -10.65 -3.56 11.82
N TYR A 323 -11.56 -2.57 11.80
CA TYR A 323 -12.05 -1.95 10.58
C TYR A 323 -10.90 -1.25 9.84
N SER A 324 -10.88 -1.37 8.52
CA SER A 324 -9.97 -0.71 7.59
C SER A 324 -10.72 -0.30 6.33
N ASP A 325 -10.10 0.49 5.46
CA ASP A 325 -10.70 0.88 4.18
C ASP A 325 -11.06 -0.34 3.32
N ILE A 326 -10.21 -1.37 3.36
CA ILE A 326 -10.40 -2.63 2.64
C ILE A 326 -11.56 -3.44 3.22
N THR A 327 -11.65 -3.57 4.54
CA THR A 327 -12.78 -4.27 5.15
C THR A 327 -14.09 -3.51 4.95
N MET A 328 -14.05 -2.18 4.87
CA MET A 328 -15.23 -1.37 4.53
C MET A 328 -15.71 -1.61 3.10
N VAL A 329 -14.79 -1.81 2.14
CA VAL A 329 -15.14 -2.19 0.76
C VAL A 329 -15.77 -3.58 0.72
N ALA A 330 -15.18 -4.55 1.41
CA ALA A 330 -15.75 -5.91 1.50
C ALA A 330 -17.13 -5.89 2.17
N ALA A 331 -17.27 -5.20 3.31
CA ALA A 331 -18.55 -5.08 4.02
C ALA A 331 -19.62 -4.35 3.20
N LEU A 332 -19.23 -3.31 2.45
CA LEU A 332 -20.13 -2.64 1.51
C LEU A 332 -20.66 -3.62 0.47
N TRP A 333 -19.79 -4.45 -0.09
CA TRP A 333 -20.20 -5.42 -1.09
C TRP A 333 -21.15 -6.44 -0.46
N GLU A 334 -20.73 -7.14 0.59
CA GLU A 334 -21.51 -8.23 1.20
C GLU A 334 -22.83 -7.77 1.84
N HIS A 335 -22.82 -6.65 2.56
CA HIS A 335 -23.97 -6.19 3.36
C HIS A 335 -24.73 -5.01 2.73
N GLY A 336 -24.10 -4.28 1.82
CA GLY A 336 -24.65 -3.04 1.25
C GLY A 336 -25.96 -3.18 0.48
N PRO A 337 -26.18 -4.22 -0.35
CA PRO A 337 -27.45 -4.40 -1.06
C PRO A 337 -28.63 -4.54 -0.10
N HIS A 338 -28.49 -5.36 0.95
CA HIS A 338 -29.53 -5.51 1.97
C HIS A 338 -29.74 -4.21 2.75
N MET A 339 -28.66 -3.51 3.08
CA MET A 339 -28.76 -2.19 3.70
C MET A 339 -29.52 -1.21 2.80
N LEU A 340 -29.27 -1.20 1.49
CA LEU A 340 -29.95 -0.32 0.54
C LEU A 340 -31.45 -0.63 0.48
N GLU A 341 -31.84 -1.90 0.51
CA GLU A 341 -33.26 -2.30 0.59
C GLU A 341 -33.94 -1.75 1.85
N LEU A 342 -33.33 -1.93 3.03
CA LEU A 342 -33.86 -1.42 4.29
C LEU A 342 -33.91 0.11 4.33
N MET A 343 -32.89 0.78 3.79
CA MET A 343 -32.86 2.24 3.69
C MET A 343 -33.99 2.76 2.79
N ASN A 344 -34.22 2.12 1.64
CA ASN A 344 -35.33 2.47 0.75
C ASN A 344 -36.69 2.27 1.43
N GLN A 345 -36.88 1.17 2.16
CA GLN A 345 -38.11 0.91 2.93
C GLN A 345 -38.33 1.99 4.00
N LYS A 346 -37.27 2.42 4.69
CA LYS A 346 -37.31 3.48 5.71
C LYS A 346 -37.24 4.90 5.13
N LYS A 347 -37.22 5.06 3.80
CA LYS A 347 -37.09 6.35 3.09
C LYS A 347 -35.86 7.15 3.51
N LEU A 348 -34.77 6.47 3.83
CA LEU A 348 -33.49 7.08 4.15
C LEU A 348 -32.63 7.16 2.89
N ALA A 349 -31.99 8.31 2.66
CA ALA A 349 -31.05 8.47 1.57
C ALA A 349 -29.75 7.70 1.86
N TRP A 350 -29.20 7.02 0.83
CA TRP A 350 -27.92 6.33 0.94
C TRP A 350 -26.81 7.30 1.38
N PRO A 351 -26.03 6.98 2.43
CA PRO A 351 -25.06 7.93 2.97
C PRO A 351 -23.88 8.03 2.01
N ARG A 352 -23.50 9.27 1.69
CA ARG A 352 -22.30 9.57 0.90
C ARG A 352 -21.16 10.07 1.78
N PHE A 353 -19.95 9.61 1.55
CA PHE A 353 -18.76 9.96 2.33
C PHE A 353 -17.69 10.59 1.46
N THR A 354 -17.00 11.62 1.96
CA THR A 354 -15.67 11.99 1.46
C THR A 354 -14.64 10.97 1.97
N ALA A 355 -13.42 10.97 1.40
CA ALA A 355 -12.34 10.13 1.92
C ALA A 355 -12.03 10.45 3.39
N GLU A 356 -12.02 11.73 3.77
CA GLU A 356 -11.81 12.13 5.18
C GLU A 356 -12.92 11.60 6.09
N GLN A 357 -14.19 11.72 5.67
CA GLN A 357 -15.33 11.20 6.44
C GLN A 357 -15.28 9.66 6.57
N MET A 358 -14.83 8.95 5.53
CA MET A 358 -14.63 7.50 5.58
C MET A 358 -13.52 7.14 6.58
N SER A 359 -12.40 7.86 6.55
CA SER A 359 -11.31 7.64 7.52
C SER A 359 -11.74 7.93 8.96
N ASP A 360 -12.47 9.01 9.19
CA ASP A 360 -13.04 9.36 10.49
C ASP A 360 -14.01 8.27 10.97
N LEU A 361 -14.92 7.81 10.10
CA LEU A 361 -15.86 6.74 10.39
C LEU A 361 -15.13 5.45 10.82
N ILE A 362 -14.12 5.01 10.08
CA ILE A 362 -13.31 3.83 10.41
C ILE A 362 -12.63 4.01 11.78
N ALA A 363 -12.09 5.20 12.08
CA ALA A 363 -11.49 5.48 13.38
C ALA A 363 -12.49 5.38 14.53
N TYR A 364 -13.73 5.83 14.33
CA TYR A 364 -14.80 5.67 15.31
C TYR A 364 -15.22 4.21 15.50
N LEU A 365 -15.42 3.45 14.42
CA LEU A 365 -15.80 2.04 14.51
C LEU A 365 -14.76 1.20 15.26
N ASN A 366 -13.48 1.52 15.10
CA ASN A 366 -12.38 0.90 15.84
C ASN A 366 -12.28 1.29 17.33
N SER A 367 -13.02 2.31 17.75
CA SER A 367 -13.11 2.78 19.13
C SER A 367 -14.30 2.21 19.91
N LEU A 368 -15.22 1.51 19.23
CA LEU A 368 -16.46 0.94 19.80
C LEU A 368 -16.25 -0.27 20.71
#